data_AF-A0A2D2DE47-F1
#
_entry.id   AF-A0A2D2DE47-F1
#
_cell.length_a   1.000
_cell.length_b   1.000
_cell.length_c   1.000
_cell.angle_alpha   90.00
_cell.angle_beta   90.00
_cell.angle_gamma   90.00
#
_symmetry.space_group_name_H-M   'P 1'
#
loop_
_entity.id
_entity.type
_entity.pdbx_description
1 polymer ?
#
loop_
_entity_poly.entity_id
_entity_poly.type
_entity_poly.pdbx_seq_one_letter_code
_entity_poly.pdbx_strand_id
1 'polypeptide(L)'
;MNQFKYIYQRHDGATCFDRYFAYLGTIQQDMPPALALFSMEPDRYALNSDVTLHDAWLESLNVEKEYAGTAQGSSTVNLRLLHSSHESVINLVYTDVLGMNSSLQPSQRPLQPADLLVHEFCMLEAGIFRHFIEFDREMWVEITFRGFDFSVLPRH
;
A
#
# COMPACT_ATOMS: atom_id res chain seq x y z
N MET A 1 -9.01 -12.25 -9.96
CA MET A 1 -10.22 -11.45 -9.61
C MET A 1 -9.73 -10.03 -9.40
N ASN A 2 -10.16 -9.06 -10.23
CA ASN A 2 -9.62 -7.70 -10.15
C ASN A 2 -10.13 -7.01 -8.86
N GLN A 3 -9.24 -6.73 -7.92
CA GLN A 3 -9.60 -6.11 -6.62
C GLN A 3 -9.52 -4.58 -6.65
N PHE A 4 -8.94 -4.00 -7.70
CA PHE A 4 -8.91 -2.57 -7.94
C PHE A 4 -10.30 -2.04 -8.31
N LYS A 5 -10.69 -0.92 -7.71
CA LYS A 5 -11.99 -0.28 -7.96
C LYS A 5 -11.91 0.81 -9.01
N TYR A 6 -10.82 1.58 -9.01
CA TYR A 6 -10.66 2.78 -9.82
C TYR A 6 -9.48 2.68 -10.78
N ILE A 7 -8.46 1.90 -10.44
CA ILE A 7 -7.39 1.54 -11.39
C ILE A 7 -7.89 0.45 -12.33
N TYR A 8 -7.65 0.61 -13.63
CA TYR A 8 -8.12 -0.34 -14.64
C TYR A 8 -7.12 -0.49 -15.79
N GLN A 9 -7.24 -1.59 -16.53
CA GLN A 9 -6.49 -1.81 -17.77
C GLN A 9 -7.35 -1.44 -18.98
N ARG A 10 -6.75 -0.71 -19.92
CA ARG A 10 -7.34 -0.48 -21.25
C ARG A 10 -7.21 -1.73 -22.12
N HIS A 11 -7.93 -1.73 -23.25
CA HIS A 11 -7.91 -2.82 -24.23
C HIS A 11 -6.52 -3.08 -24.84
N ASP A 12 -5.62 -2.10 -24.80
CA ASP A 12 -4.23 -2.19 -25.25
C ASP A 12 -3.28 -2.70 -24.16
N GLY A 13 -3.79 -3.04 -22.97
CA GLY A 13 -3.01 -3.53 -21.83
C GLY A 13 -2.43 -2.43 -20.93
N ALA A 14 -2.63 -1.15 -21.25
CA ALA A 14 -2.12 -0.06 -20.43
C ALA A 14 -2.90 0.09 -19.11
N THR A 15 -2.18 0.11 -17.98
CA THR A 15 -2.74 0.46 -16.67
C THR A 15 -3.05 1.96 -16.60
N CYS A 16 -4.27 2.30 -16.21
CA CYS A 16 -4.79 3.67 -16.18
C CYS A 16 -5.14 4.09 -14.76
N PHE A 17 -4.73 5.31 -14.39
CA PHE A 17 -4.88 5.88 -13.04
C PHE A 17 -5.77 7.12 -12.99
N ASP A 18 -6.28 7.61 -14.14
CA ASP A 18 -7.11 8.80 -14.25
C ASP A 18 -8.35 8.76 -13.35
N ARG A 19 -9.09 7.64 -13.35
CA ARG A 19 -10.25 7.44 -12.47
C ARG A 19 -9.86 7.39 -11.00
N TYR A 20 -8.70 6.81 -10.71
CA TYR A 20 -8.19 6.70 -9.35
C TYR A 20 -7.82 8.08 -8.78
N PHE A 21 -7.06 8.89 -9.52
CA PHE A 21 -6.73 10.24 -9.06
C PHE A 21 -7.95 11.17 -9.00
N ALA A 22 -8.90 11.04 -9.94
CA ALA A 22 -10.17 11.75 -9.84
C ALA A 22 -10.94 11.35 -8.57
N TYR A 23 -10.96 10.05 -8.24
CA TYR A 23 -11.56 9.55 -7.00
C TYR A 23 -10.85 10.06 -5.74
N LEU A 24 -9.51 10.01 -5.68
CA LEU A 24 -8.75 10.54 -4.55
C LEU A 24 -9.11 12.01 -4.28
N GLY A 25 -9.26 12.82 -5.34
CA GLY A 25 -9.72 14.20 -5.22
C GLY A 25 -11.10 14.36 -4.57
N THR A 26 -11.98 13.36 -4.65
CA THR A 26 -13.31 13.39 -3.99
C THR A 26 -13.27 13.08 -2.50
N ILE A 27 -12.23 12.36 -2.03
CA ILE A 27 -12.14 11.90 -0.64
C ILE A 27 -10.96 12.53 0.13
N GLN A 28 -10.15 13.37 -0.52
CA GLN A 28 -8.94 13.97 0.07
C GLN A 28 -9.19 14.65 1.42
N GLN A 29 -10.31 15.35 1.57
CA GLN A 29 -10.64 16.09 2.79
C GLN A 29 -10.97 15.16 3.97
N ASP A 30 -11.34 13.92 3.70
CA ASP A 30 -11.66 12.91 4.71
C ASP A 30 -10.44 12.05 5.08
N MET A 31 -9.33 12.17 4.34
CA MET A 31 -8.12 11.38 4.57
C MET A 31 -7.29 11.91 5.75
N PRO A 32 -6.59 11.02 6.48
CA PRO A 32 -5.45 11.42 7.29
C PRO A 32 -4.43 12.22 6.45
N PRO A 33 -3.80 13.29 6.99
CA PRO A 33 -2.91 14.14 6.21
C PRO A 33 -1.77 13.38 5.51
N ALA A 34 -1.15 12.42 6.20
CA ALA A 34 -0.08 11.60 5.62
C ALA A 34 -0.60 10.67 4.51
N LEU A 35 -1.84 10.18 4.61
CA LEU A 35 -2.46 9.36 3.56
C LEU A 35 -2.73 10.20 2.30
N ALA A 36 -3.26 11.41 2.47
CA ALA A 36 -3.45 12.34 1.36
C ALA A 36 -2.10 12.69 0.70
N LEU A 37 -1.10 13.05 1.49
CA LEU A 37 0.24 13.37 1.00
C LEU A 37 0.88 12.21 0.22
N PHE A 38 0.70 10.98 0.70
CA PHE A 38 1.26 9.79 0.04
C PHE A 38 0.50 9.44 -1.24
N SER A 39 -0.82 9.27 -1.14
CA SER A 39 -1.63 8.68 -2.22
C SER A 39 -1.84 9.63 -3.40
N MET A 40 -1.80 10.94 -3.15
CA MET A 40 -2.02 11.95 -4.19
C MET A 40 -0.77 12.34 -4.97
N GLU A 41 0.39 11.78 -4.66
CA GLU A 41 1.64 12.01 -5.38
C GLU A 41 1.66 11.19 -6.69
N PRO A 42 1.42 11.79 -7.87
CA PRO A 42 1.32 11.04 -9.11
C PRO A 42 2.65 10.41 -9.53
N ASP A 43 3.77 11.02 -9.11
CA ASP A 43 5.11 10.55 -9.43
C ASP A 43 5.43 9.19 -8.79
N ARG A 44 4.67 8.74 -7.79
CA ARG A 44 4.76 7.37 -7.24
C ARG A 44 4.22 6.29 -8.20
N TYR A 45 3.41 6.68 -9.17
CA TYR A 45 2.77 5.82 -10.17
C TYR A 45 3.37 6.00 -11.57
N ALA A 46 4.26 6.98 -11.76
CA ALA A 46 4.90 7.22 -13.04
C ALA A 46 6.10 6.27 -13.23
N LEU A 47 6.20 5.61 -14.39
CA LEU A 47 7.31 4.69 -14.67
C LEU A 47 8.68 5.37 -14.79
N ASN A 48 8.71 6.68 -14.97
CA ASN A 48 9.91 7.47 -15.26
C ASN A 48 10.24 8.48 -14.17
N SER A 49 9.79 8.23 -12.94
CA SER A 49 9.98 9.10 -11.79
C SER A 49 11.00 8.52 -10.81
N ASP A 50 11.80 9.39 -10.19
CA ASP A 50 12.79 9.02 -9.16
C ASP A 50 12.15 8.59 -7.83
N VAL A 51 10.84 8.82 -7.65
CA VAL A 51 10.07 8.41 -6.46
C VAL A 51 9.03 7.32 -6.77
N THR A 52 9.14 6.70 -7.95
CA THR A 52 8.22 5.67 -8.40
C THR A 52 8.25 4.46 -7.48
N LEU A 53 7.07 3.94 -7.16
CA LEU A 53 6.95 2.68 -6.43
C LEU A 53 6.86 1.47 -7.36
N HIS A 54 6.80 1.68 -8.68
CA HIS A 54 6.95 0.59 -9.64
C HIS A 54 8.30 -0.10 -9.43
N ASP A 55 8.28 -1.43 -9.46
CA ASP A 55 9.43 -2.30 -9.23
C ASP A 55 10.04 -2.20 -7.82
N ALA A 56 9.36 -1.54 -6.88
CA ALA A 56 9.79 -1.54 -5.48
C ALA A 56 9.57 -2.94 -4.87
N TRP A 57 10.55 -3.44 -4.11
CA TRP A 57 10.47 -4.77 -3.52
C TRP A 57 9.79 -4.77 -2.17
N LEU A 58 8.91 -5.73 -1.91
CA LEU A 58 8.49 -6.01 -0.55
C LEU A 58 9.67 -6.52 0.29
N GLU A 59 10.23 -5.65 1.13
CA GLU A 59 11.34 -5.97 2.04
C GLU A 59 10.83 -6.68 3.30
N SER A 60 9.74 -6.19 3.89
CA SER A 60 9.11 -6.83 5.04
C SER A 60 7.66 -6.43 5.23
N LEU A 61 6.87 -7.34 5.81
CA LEU A 61 5.52 -7.08 6.28
C LEU A 61 5.41 -7.58 7.73
N ASN A 62 5.30 -6.67 8.69
CA ASN A 62 5.20 -6.99 10.11
C ASN A 62 3.82 -6.62 10.63
N VAL A 63 3.22 -7.53 11.40
CA VAL A 63 1.93 -7.33 12.06
C VAL A 63 2.15 -7.38 13.56
N GLU A 64 1.81 -6.29 14.23
CA GLU A 64 1.91 -6.14 15.68
C GLU A 64 0.51 -6.05 16.27
N LYS A 65 0.32 -6.73 17.41
CA LYS A 65 -0.92 -6.72 18.19
C LYS A 65 -0.56 -6.55 19.64
N GLU A 66 -1.01 -5.46 20.25
CA GLU A 66 -0.81 -5.21 21.67
C GLU A 66 -2.11 -5.45 22.42
N TYR A 67 -2.12 -6.44 23.31
CA TYR A 67 -3.30 -6.74 24.12
C TYR A 67 -3.19 -6.02 25.46
N ALA A 68 -4.10 -5.07 25.73
CA ALA A 68 -4.21 -4.39 27.02
C ALA A 68 -5.30 -5.05 27.88
N GLY A 69 -4.93 -6.12 28.60
CA GLY A 69 -5.83 -6.81 29.54
C GLY A 69 -7.09 -7.40 28.86
N THR A 70 -8.28 -7.01 29.31
CA THR A 70 -9.58 -7.46 28.76
C THR A 70 -10.11 -6.59 27.61
N ALA A 71 -9.40 -5.53 27.23
CA ALA A 71 -9.81 -4.61 26.18
C ALA A 71 -9.31 -5.06 24.80
N GLN A 72 -9.98 -4.55 23.76
CA GLN A 72 -9.60 -4.74 22.37
C GLN A 72 -8.25 -4.06 22.14
N GLY A 73 -7.24 -4.86 21.81
CA GLY A 73 -5.87 -4.40 21.62
C GLY A 73 -5.69 -3.46 20.43
N SER A 74 -4.56 -2.74 20.38
CA SER A 74 -4.14 -2.02 19.18
C SER A 74 -3.55 -3.01 18.17
N SER A 75 -3.73 -2.73 16.87
CA SER A 75 -3.05 -3.48 15.82
C SER A 75 -2.41 -2.52 14.84
N THR A 76 -1.13 -2.77 14.57
CA THR A 76 -0.30 -2.01 13.65
C THR A 76 0.22 -2.95 12.58
N VAL A 77 0.23 -2.47 11.33
CA VAL A 77 0.94 -3.14 10.24
C VAL A 77 2.06 -2.22 9.77
N ASN A 78 3.26 -2.76 9.65
CA ASN A 78 4.41 -2.06 9.08
C ASN A 78 4.82 -2.77 7.79
N LEU A 79 4.72 -2.06 6.66
CA LEU A 79 5.09 -2.58 5.35
C LEU A 79 6.26 -1.77 4.80
N ARG A 80 7.37 -2.45 4.56
CA ARG A 80 8.60 -1.86 4.03
C ARG A 80 8.77 -2.23 2.57
N LEU A 81 8.89 -1.23 1.71
CA LEU A 81 9.22 -1.41 0.30
C LEU A 81 10.62 -0.84 0.04
N LEU A 82 11.52 -1.67 -0.46
CA LEU A 82 12.80 -1.21 -0.99
C LEU A 82 12.54 -0.55 -2.34
N HIS A 83 12.90 0.73 -2.46
CA HIS A 83 12.72 1.50 -3.69
C HIS A 83 13.45 0.85 -4.87
N SER A 84 13.00 1.07 -6.11
CA SER A 84 13.59 0.48 -7.32
C SER A 84 15.08 0.84 -7.54
N SER A 85 15.53 1.98 -7.00
CA SER A 85 16.95 2.36 -6.95
C SER A 85 17.79 1.50 -5.99
N HIS A 86 17.14 0.76 -5.08
CA HIS A 86 17.73 0.00 -3.98
C HIS A 86 18.52 0.81 -2.94
N GLU A 87 18.44 2.14 -2.98
CA GLU A 87 19.15 3.07 -2.08
C GLU A 87 18.31 3.56 -0.91
N SER A 88 16.98 3.42 -1.00
CA SER A 88 16.05 3.86 0.05
C SER A 88 14.96 2.84 0.29
N VAL A 89 14.40 2.86 1.49
CA VAL A 89 13.25 2.06 1.88
C VAL A 89 12.12 3.00 2.26
N ILE A 90 10.95 2.78 1.68
CA ILE A 90 9.74 3.43 2.13
C ILE A 90 9.03 2.53 3.15
N ASN A 91 8.74 3.08 4.32
CA ASN A 91 8.05 2.41 5.40
C ASN A 91 6.62 2.96 5.48
N LEU A 92 5.63 2.09 5.27
CA LEU A 92 4.21 2.40 5.39
C LEU A 92 3.72 1.85 6.73
N VAL A 93 3.15 2.74 7.56
CA VAL A 93 2.67 2.40 8.90
C VAL A 93 1.16 2.55 8.92
N TYR A 94 0.46 1.45 9.16
CA TYR A 94 -1.00 1.42 9.31
C TYR A 94 -1.32 1.23 10.78
N THR A 95 -2.16 2.11 11.34
CA THR A 95 -2.61 2.03 12.73
C THR A 95 -4.12 1.85 12.79
N ASP A 96 -4.59 1.32 13.93
CA ASP A 96 -5.98 0.90 14.12
C ASP A 96 -6.44 -0.06 13.00
N VAL A 97 -5.62 -1.07 12.73
CA VAL A 97 -5.85 -2.05 11.67
C VAL A 97 -7.04 -2.94 12.04
N LEU A 98 -8.06 -2.91 11.18
CA LEU A 98 -9.31 -3.66 11.33
C LEU A 98 -9.24 -5.05 10.68
N GLY A 99 -8.39 -5.21 9.67
CA GLY A 99 -8.21 -6.47 8.97
C GLY A 99 -7.03 -6.43 8.00
N MET A 100 -6.45 -7.60 7.76
CA MET A 100 -5.42 -7.79 6.74
C MET A 100 -5.67 -9.13 6.03
N ASN A 101 -5.68 -9.09 4.71
CA ASN A 101 -5.71 -10.27 3.86
C ASN A 101 -4.46 -10.26 2.96
N SER A 102 -3.90 -11.42 2.66
CA SER A 102 -2.77 -11.51 1.74
C SER A 102 -2.71 -12.87 1.08
N SER A 103 -2.16 -12.95 -0.13
CA SER A 103 -1.73 -14.24 -0.71
C SER A 103 -0.36 -14.69 -0.20
N LEU A 104 0.37 -13.82 0.49
CA LEU A 104 1.64 -14.15 1.14
C LEU A 104 1.42 -15.20 2.23
N GLN A 105 2.06 -16.36 2.08
CA GLN A 105 2.07 -17.40 3.10
C GLN A 105 3.39 -17.33 3.89
N PRO A 106 3.37 -17.24 5.23
CA PRO A 106 4.59 -17.12 6.04
C PRO A 106 5.61 -18.24 5.84
N SER A 107 5.13 -19.44 5.50
CA SER A 107 5.94 -20.63 5.23
C SER A 107 6.58 -20.64 3.83
N GLN A 108 6.13 -19.77 2.93
CA GLN A 108 6.60 -19.67 1.56
C GLN A 108 7.44 -18.40 1.43
N ARG A 109 8.75 -18.51 1.66
CA ARG A 109 9.66 -17.46 1.19
C ARG A 109 9.67 -17.49 -0.33
N PRO A 110 9.33 -16.39 -1.01
CA PRO A 110 9.54 -16.34 -2.45
C PRO A 110 11.04 -16.47 -2.72
N LEU A 111 11.38 -17.24 -3.76
CA LEU A 111 12.77 -17.48 -4.16
C LEU A 111 13.47 -16.20 -4.63
N GLN A 112 12.69 -15.18 -5.00
CA GLN A 112 13.13 -13.88 -5.48
C GLN A 112 12.23 -12.78 -4.88
N PRO A 113 12.73 -11.54 -4.77
CA PRO A 113 11.93 -10.39 -4.37
C PRO A 113 10.74 -10.17 -5.30
N ALA A 114 9.65 -9.64 -4.74
CA ALA A 114 8.43 -9.36 -5.48
C ALA A 114 8.36 -7.88 -5.86
N ASP A 115 8.17 -7.62 -7.15
CA ASP A 115 8.10 -6.26 -7.68
C ASP A 115 6.70 -5.70 -7.46
N LEU A 116 6.59 -4.52 -6.86
CA LEU A 116 5.31 -3.82 -6.76
C LEU A 116 4.87 -3.42 -8.17
N LEU A 117 3.70 -3.92 -8.57
CA LEU A 117 3.11 -3.63 -9.87
C LEU A 117 2.21 -2.40 -9.78
N VAL A 118 1.32 -2.37 -8.80
CA VAL A 118 0.32 -1.31 -8.65
C VAL A 118 -0.32 -1.37 -7.26
N HIS A 119 -0.79 -0.22 -6.77
CA HIS A 119 -1.46 -0.13 -5.48
C HIS A 119 -2.57 0.93 -5.45
N GLU A 120 -3.62 0.72 -4.65
CA GLU A 120 -4.80 1.58 -4.62
C GLU A 120 -5.31 1.77 -3.20
N PHE A 121 -5.53 3.04 -2.82
CA PHE A 121 -6.30 3.37 -1.61
C PHE A 121 -7.78 3.59 -1.94
N CYS A 122 -8.65 3.13 -1.04
CA CYS A 122 -10.08 3.38 -1.08
C CYS A 122 -10.61 3.71 0.30
N MET A 123 -11.48 4.70 0.42
CA MET A 123 -12.35 4.85 1.59
C MET A 123 -13.50 3.84 1.47
N LEU A 124 -13.64 2.96 2.48
CA LEU A 124 -14.74 1.98 2.57
C LEU A 124 -15.98 2.61 3.22
N GLU A 125 -15.74 3.38 4.27
CA GLU A 125 -16.70 4.20 4.99
C GLU A 125 -15.95 5.37 5.66
N ALA A 126 -16.66 6.34 6.24
CA ALA A 126 -16.03 7.52 6.81
C ALA A 126 -14.95 7.15 7.84
N GLY A 127 -13.71 7.56 7.58
CA GLY A 127 -12.55 7.29 8.44
C GLY A 127 -12.02 5.85 8.41
N ILE A 128 -12.51 4.99 7.50
CA ILE A 128 -12.00 3.62 7.31
C ILE A 128 -11.55 3.45 5.86
N PHE A 129 -10.29 3.07 5.72
CA PHE A 129 -9.60 2.98 4.45
C PHE A 129 -9.13 1.55 4.19
N ARG A 130 -9.01 1.24 2.90
CA ARG A 130 -8.39 0.03 2.36
C ARG A 130 -7.18 0.44 1.56
N HIS A 131 -6.06 -0.26 1.74
CA HIS A 131 -4.95 -0.25 0.80
C HIS A 131 -4.83 -1.64 0.18
N PHE A 132 -4.95 -1.72 -1.14
CA PHE A 132 -4.67 -2.94 -1.88
C PHE A 132 -3.38 -2.75 -2.67
N ILE A 133 -2.44 -3.69 -2.52
CA ILE A 133 -1.12 -3.66 -3.16
C ILE A 133 -0.97 -4.97 -3.92
N GLU A 134 -0.72 -4.86 -5.23
CA GLU A 134 -0.39 -5.99 -6.09
C GLU A 134 1.09 -5.98 -6.41
N PHE A 135 1.69 -7.15 -6.27
CA PHE A 135 3.04 -7.46 -6.66
C PHE A 135 3.01 -8.44 -7.83
N ASP A 136 4.17 -8.67 -8.44
CA ASP A 136 4.34 -9.72 -9.42
C ASP A 136 4.04 -11.12 -8.82
N ARG A 137 3.96 -12.13 -9.70
CA ARG A 137 3.75 -13.54 -9.31
C ARG A 137 2.49 -13.78 -8.46
N GLU A 138 1.41 -13.06 -8.77
CA GLU A 138 0.09 -13.20 -8.13
C GLU A 138 0.11 -12.90 -6.62
N MET A 139 1.12 -12.18 -6.14
CA MET A 139 1.23 -11.78 -4.75
C MET A 139 0.50 -10.47 -4.49
N TRP A 140 -0.24 -10.40 -3.39
CA TRP A 140 -0.98 -9.20 -3.02
C TRP A 140 -1.17 -9.10 -1.51
N VAL A 141 -1.37 -7.87 -1.06
CA VAL A 141 -1.68 -7.51 0.33
C VAL A 141 -2.84 -6.52 0.33
N GLU A 142 -3.83 -6.77 1.18
CA GLU A 142 -4.95 -5.88 1.45
C GLU A 142 -4.95 -5.55 2.94
N ILE A 143 -4.98 -4.25 3.27
CA ILE A 143 -4.99 -3.77 4.66
C ILE A 143 -6.17 -2.82 4.83
N THR A 144 -7.02 -3.08 5.84
CA THR A 144 -8.11 -2.19 6.25
C THR A 144 -7.74 -1.50 7.56
N PHE A 145 -7.74 -0.17 7.59
CA PHE A 145 -7.15 0.64 8.65
C PHE A 145 -7.87 1.98 8.84
N ARG A 146 -7.53 2.72 9.91
CA ARG A 146 -8.01 4.10 10.14
C ARG A 146 -6.89 5.12 10.10
N GLY A 147 -5.72 4.79 10.67
CA GLY A 147 -4.56 5.68 10.68
C GLY A 147 -3.47 5.22 9.72
N PHE A 148 -2.75 6.19 9.16
CA PHE A 148 -1.66 5.95 8.20
C PHE A 148 -0.56 6.98 8.37
N ASP A 149 0.67 6.52 8.28
CA ASP A 149 1.87 7.35 8.18
C ASP A 149 2.85 6.69 7.21
N PHE A 150 3.82 7.46 6.71
CA PHE A 150 4.91 6.94 5.90
C PHE A 150 6.21 7.70 6.12
N SER A 151 7.33 7.00 5.94
CA SER A 151 8.65 7.61 5.92
C SER A 151 9.52 7.00 4.84
N VAL A 152 10.46 7.80 4.30
CA VAL A 152 11.49 7.34 3.38
C VAL A 152 12.81 7.37 4.14
N LEU A 153 13.46 6.22 4.23
CA LEU A 153 14.69 6.02 4.99
C LEU A 153 15.82 5.62 4.03
N PRO A 154 17.05 6.12 4.21
CA PRO A 154 18.20 5.61 3.47
C PRO A 154 18.44 4.14 3.85
N ARG A 155 18.91 3.35 2.89
CA ARG A 155 19.35 1.98 3.15
C ARG A 155 20.76 2.03 3.76
N HIS A 156 20.93 1.52 4.98
CA HIS A 156 22.21 1.39 5.66
C HIS A 156 22.91 0.08 5.35
#